data_AF-A0A352QTL6-F1
#
_entry.id   AF-A0A352QTL6-F1
#
_cell.length_a   1.000
_cell.length_b   1.000
_cell.length_c   1.000
_cell.angle_alpha   90.00
_cell.angle_beta   90.00
_cell.angle_gamma   90.00
#
_symmetry.space_group_name_H-M   'P 1'
#
loop_
_entity.id
_entity.type
_entity.pdbx_description
1 polymer ?
#
loop_
_entity_poly.entity_id
_entity_poly.type
_entity_poly.pdbx_seq_one_letter_code
_entity_poly.pdbx_strand_id
1 'polypeptide(L)'
;MFLSLLAWRGLQKPALAFVLVVSAAMAYFMDGFGAVVDRHAVQSVLETDLREGREWLSWQMAAYVVGLGLLPAAGLLALRVRYRHWPRELLARGGFMLAMLLLVSFQVTSGLMATDDIAFQGPLYALVSSETGSALSGLHRQAKWLLLVLIGMHIGAIIYYT
;
A
#
# COMPACT_ATOMS: atom_id res chain seq x y z
N MET A 1 -0.49 -20.81 2.09
CA MET A 1 0.45 -21.64 2.88
C MET A 1 1.86 -21.06 2.99
N PHE A 2 2.44 -20.45 1.95
CA PHE A 2 3.78 -19.85 2.06
C PHE A 2 3.86 -18.64 3.01
N LEU A 3 2.78 -17.83 3.11
CA LEU A 3 2.74 -16.67 4.00
C LEU A 3 2.69 -17.02 5.50
N SER A 4 2.29 -18.24 5.88
CA SER A 4 2.31 -18.66 7.28
C SER A 4 3.71 -19.02 7.77
N LEU A 5 4.65 -19.35 6.87
CA LEU A 5 6.06 -19.58 7.21
C LEU A 5 6.80 -18.26 7.48
N LEU A 6 6.45 -17.19 6.74
CA LEU A 6 6.95 -15.84 7.02
C LEU A 6 6.23 -15.18 8.21
N ALA A 7 5.06 -15.69 8.59
CA ALA A 7 4.28 -15.25 9.75
C ALA A 7 4.75 -15.83 11.10
N TRP A 8 6.02 -16.22 11.20
CA TRP A 8 6.61 -16.60 12.48
C TRP A 8 6.68 -15.38 13.39
N ARG A 9 6.07 -15.46 14.58
CA ARG A 9 5.86 -14.32 15.52
C ARG A 9 7.13 -13.52 15.86
N GLY A 10 8.31 -14.11 15.72
CA GLY A 10 9.61 -13.46 15.93
C GLY A 10 10.25 -12.88 14.67
N LEU A 11 9.89 -13.35 13.47
CA LEU A 11 10.52 -12.96 12.20
C LEU A 11 9.74 -11.86 11.46
N GLN A 12 8.44 -11.70 11.73
CA GLN A 12 7.60 -10.68 11.10
C GLN A 12 8.14 -9.26 11.31
N LYS A 13 8.48 -8.93 12.55
CA LYS A 13 9.00 -7.62 12.94
C LYS A 13 10.32 -7.26 12.24
N PRO A 14 11.39 -8.08 12.31
CA PRO A 14 12.63 -7.79 11.62
C PRO A 14 12.50 -7.88 10.09
N ALA A 15 11.67 -8.76 9.54
CA ALA A 15 11.44 -8.82 8.10
C ALA A 15 10.77 -7.53 7.58
N LEU A 16 9.76 -7.01 8.29
CA LEU A 16 9.11 -5.74 7.94
C LEU A 16 10.07 -4.55 8.09
N ALA A 17 10.90 -4.54 9.14
CA ALA A 17 11.95 -3.55 9.29
C ALA A 17 12.95 -3.58 8.13
N PHE A 18 13.41 -4.77 7.72
CA PHE A 18 14.30 -4.94 6.58
C PHE A 18 13.68 -4.42 5.28
N VAL A 19 12.43 -4.80 5.01
CA VAL A 19 11.69 -4.33 3.83
C VAL A 19 11.58 -2.80 3.84
N LEU A 20 11.24 -2.17 4.97
CA LEU A 20 11.16 -0.72 5.08
C LEU A 20 12.48 -0.02 4.74
N VAL A 21 13.60 -0.53 5.25
CA VAL A 21 14.93 0.03 4.99
C VAL A 21 15.31 -0.10 3.51
N VAL A 22 15.09 -1.28 2.91
CA VAL A 22 15.36 -1.51 1.48
C VAL A 22 14.45 -0.64 0.61
N SER A 23 13.17 -0.52 0.95
CA SER A 23 12.23 0.35 0.24
C SER A 23 12.64 1.82 0.31
N ALA A 24 13.12 2.31 1.46
CA ALA A 24 13.61 3.68 1.59
C ALA A 24 14.86 3.94 0.73
N ALA A 25 15.78 2.98 0.64
CA ALA A 25 16.94 3.08 -0.24
C ALA A 25 16.53 3.10 -1.71
N MET A 26 15.62 2.21 -2.13
CA MET A 26 15.10 2.18 -3.50
C MET A 26 14.36 3.47 -3.85
N ALA A 27 13.53 4.00 -2.94
CA ALA A 27 12.83 5.26 -3.15
C ALA A 27 13.79 6.42 -3.40
N TYR A 28 14.92 6.50 -2.68
CA TYR A 28 15.95 7.50 -2.95
C TYR A 28 16.51 7.39 -4.38
N PHE A 29 16.79 6.16 -4.86
CA PHE A 29 17.28 5.97 -6.22
C PHE A 29 16.23 6.29 -7.29
N MET A 30 14.96 5.97 -7.04
CA MET A 30 13.86 6.29 -7.95
C MET A 30 13.61 7.80 -8.02
N ASP A 31 13.56 8.48 -6.87
CA ASP A 31 13.28 9.92 -6.79
C ASP A 31 14.47 10.78 -7.25
N GLY A 32 15.69 10.39 -6.85
CA GLY A 32 16.90 11.17 -7.11
C GLY A 32 17.50 10.95 -8.49
N PHE A 33 17.53 9.70 -8.96
CA PHE A 33 18.17 9.32 -10.22
C PHE A 33 17.17 8.94 -11.31
N GLY A 34 15.86 8.93 -11.02
CA GLY A 34 14.86 8.40 -11.94
C GLY A 34 15.04 6.90 -12.21
N ALA A 35 15.78 6.20 -11.34
CA ALA A 35 16.12 4.81 -11.54
C ALA A 35 14.84 3.97 -11.52
N VAL A 36 14.66 3.08 -12.48
CA VAL A 36 13.59 2.08 -12.47
C VAL A 36 14.22 0.74 -12.19
N VAL A 37 13.66 -0.03 -11.26
CA VAL A 37 14.18 -1.36 -10.91
C VAL A 37 13.94 -2.32 -12.08
N ASP A 38 14.95 -2.45 -12.93
CA ASP A 38 14.96 -3.33 -14.10
C ASP A 38 16.15 -4.30 -14.04
N ARG A 39 16.34 -5.10 -15.09
CA ARG A 39 17.46 -6.05 -15.17
C ARG A 39 18.83 -5.36 -15.15
N HIS A 40 18.95 -4.18 -15.74
CA HIS A 40 20.21 -3.44 -15.77
C HIS A 40 20.57 -2.86 -14.40
N ALA A 41 19.59 -2.36 -13.65
CA ALA A 41 19.79 -1.89 -12.30
C ALA A 41 20.31 -3.01 -11.38
N VAL A 42 19.72 -4.21 -11.49
CA VAL A 42 20.19 -5.38 -10.72
C VAL A 42 21.59 -5.80 -11.15
N GLN A 43 21.86 -5.84 -12.46
CA GLN A 43 23.18 -6.20 -12.97
C GLN A 43 24.26 -5.20 -12.52
N SER A 44 23.98 -3.90 -12.58
CA SER A 44 24.87 -2.86 -12.08
C SER A 44 25.22 -3.10 -10.62
N VAL A 45 24.24 -3.33 -9.74
CA VAL A 45 24.50 -3.61 -8.32
C VAL A 45 25.34 -4.88 -8.11
N LEU A 46 25.14 -5.92 -8.91
CA LEU A 46 25.89 -7.18 -8.80
C LEU A 46 27.34 -7.06 -9.32
N GLU A 47 27.56 -6.19 -10.30
CA GLU A 47 28.88 -5.94 -10.91
C GLU A 47 29.62 -4.76 -10.25
N THR A 48 28.99 -4.03 -9.32
CA THR A 48 29.54 -2.84 -8.68
C THR A 48 30.68 -3.18 -7.71
N ASP A 49 31.79 -2.47 -7.84
CA ASP A 49 32.91 -2.51 -6.90
C ASP A 49 32.73 -1.57 -5.69
N LEU A 50 33.44 -1.86 -4.58
CA LEU A 50 33.38 -1.06 -3.33
C LEU A 50 33.76 0.42 -3.50
N ARG A 51 34.55 0.76 -4.53
CA ARG A 51 34.92 2.16 -4.85
C ARG A 51 33.76 2.91 -5.50
N GLU A 52 33.10 2.28 -6.46
CA GLU A 52 32.00 2.86 -7.23
C GLU A 52 30.75 3.01 -6.37
N GLY A 53 30.43 2.00 -5.55
CA GLY A 53 29.30 2.09 -4.62
C GLY A 53 29.43 3.17 -3.55
N ARG A 54 30.66 3.62 -3.22
CA ARG A 54 30.87 4.69 -2.24
C ARG A 54 30.51 6.07 -2.80
N GLU A 55 30.54 6.24 -4.11
CA GLU A 55 30.15 7.49 -4.77
C GLU A 55 28.64 7.71 -4.69
N TRP A 56 27.87 6.63 -4.51
CA TRP A 56 26.41 6.68 -4.35
C TRP A 56 25.99 6.99 -2.91
N LEU A 57 26.90 6.90 -1.94
CA LEU A 57 26.66 7.24 -0.54
C LEU A 57 26.63 8.76 -0.36
N SER A 58 25.43 9.33 -0.37
CA SER A 58 25.21 10.74 -0.07
C SER A 58 24.58 10.94 1.32
N TRP A 59 24.73 12.14 1.87
CA TRP A 59 24.05 12.55 3.10
C TRP A 59 22.52 12.60 2.94
N GLN A 60 22.03 12.80 1.72
CA GLN A 60 20.61 12.74 1.39
C GLN A 60 20.09 11.30 1.43
N MET A 61 20.86 10.34 0.90
CA MET A 61 20.52 8.93 1.00
C MET A 61 20.45 8.47 2.46
N ALA A 62 21.42 8.91 3.29
CA ALA A 62 21.39 8.65 4.72
C ALA A 62 20.13 9.24 5.38
N ALA A 63 19.75 10.47 5.04
CA ALA A 63 18.52 11.09 5.55
C ALA A 63 17.25 10.34 5.11
N TYR A 64 17.18 9.86 3.85
CA TYR A 64 16.09 9.02 3.34
C TYR A 64 15.99 7.70 4.11
N VAL A 65 17.10 6.98 4.23
CA VAL A 65 17.15 5.68 4.90
C VAL A 65 16.85 5.82 6.39
N VAL A 66 17.33 6.87 7.05
CA VAL A 66 17.04 7.12 8.47
C VAL A 66 15.58 7.55 8.65
N GLY A 67 15.11 8.54 7.89
CA GLY A 67 13.79 9.14 8.02
C GLY A 67 12.65 8.21 7.63
N LEU A 68 12.78 7.53 6.48
CA LEU A 68 11.73 6.72 5.88
C LEU A 68 11.95 5.21 6.04
N GLY A 69 13.14 4.77 6.46
CA GLY A 69 13.48 3.36 6.69
C GLY A 69 13.62 3.03 8.17
N LEU A 70 14.70 3.49 8.81
CA LEU A 70 15.05 3.12 10.18
C LEU A 70 14.09 3.69 11.22
N LEU A 71 13.65 4.94 11.12
CA LEU A 71 12.68 5.53 12.05
C LEU A 71 11.35 4.75 12.08
N PRO A 72 10.67 4.51 10.94
CA PRO A 72 9.45 3.71 10.94
C PRO A 72 9.71 2.24 11.32
N ALA A 73 10.86 1.67 10.95
CA ALA A 73 11.25 0.33 11.39
C ALA A 73 11.42 0.25 12.91
N ALA A 74 12.09 1.21 13.53
CA ALA A 74 12.29 1.28 14.98
C ALA A 74 10.94 1.45 15.72
N GLY A 75 10.06 2.30 15.19
CA GLY A 75 8.67 2.41 15.66
C GLY A 75 7.95 1.07 15.61
N LEU A 76 7.99 0.37 14.47
CA LEU A 76 7.39 -0.95 14.28
C LEU A 76 7.94 -1.99 15.27
N LEU A 77 9.26 -1.99 15.51
CA LEU A 77 9.88 -2.90 16.47
C LEU A 77 9.47 -2.59 17.91
N ALA A 78 9.39 -1.30 18.27
CA ALA A 78 9.02 -0.81 19.60
C ALA A 78 7.55 -1.08 19.96
N LEU A 79 6.67 -1.20 18.97
CA LEU A 79 5.24 -1.43 19.18
C LEU A 79 4.96 -2.83 19.76
N ARG A 80 4.41 -2.85 20.98
CA ARG A 80 4.06 -4.10 21.67
C ARG A 80 2.68 -4.56 21.23
N VAL A 81 2.64 -5.42 20.23
CA VAL A 81 1.38 -6.03 19.72
C VAL A 81 0.72 -6.86 20.82
N ARG A 82 -0.32 -6.31 21.46
CA ARG A 82 -1.10 -7.00 22.49
C ARG A 82 -2.26 -7.74 21.83
N TYR A 83 -2.11 -9.05 21.67
CA TYR A 83 -3.16 -9.91 21.12
C TYR A 83 -4.35 -9.99 22.11
N ARG A 84 -5.51 -9.45 21.73
CA ARG A 84 -6.76 -9.48 22.52
C ARG A 84 -7.61 -10.71 22.18
N HIS A 85 -8.49 -11.12 23.10
CA HIS A 85 -9.33 -12.33 23.03
C HIS A 85 -10.19 -12.45 21.75
N TRP A 86 -10.26 -13.66 21.20
CA TRP A 86 -10.24 -13.90 19.75
C TRP A 86 -11.54 -13.83 18.92
N PRO A 87 -12.77 -14.06 19.41
CA PRO A 87 -13.90 -14.24 18.49
C PRO A 87 -14.50 -12.91 17.99
N ARG A 88 -14.63 -11.92 18.87
CA ARG A 88 -15.16 -10.59 18.49
C ARG A 88 -14.16 -9.80 17.65
N GLU A 89 -12.87 -9.98 17.94
CA GLU A 89 -11.77 -9.38 17.19
C GLU A 89 -11.69 -9.93 15.75
N LEU A 90 -11.87 -11.24 15.57
CA LEU A 90 -11.91 -11.86 14.23
C LEU A 90 -13.12 -11.40 13.42
N LEU A 91 -14.31 -11.33 14.03
CA LEU A 91 -15.52 -10.87 13.35
C LEU A 91 -15.42 -9.39 12.93
N ALA A 92 -14.90 -8.52 13.80
CA ALA A 92 -14.73 -7.10 13.47
C ALA A 92 -13.67 -6.90 12.38
N ARG A 93 -12.50 -7.55 12.49
CA ARG A 93 -11.42 -7.43 11.50
C ARG A 93 -11.78 -8.09 10.16
N GLY A 94 -12.36 -9.29 10.21
CA GLY A 94 -12.83 -10.00 9.02
C GLY A 94 -13.98 -9.28 8.33
N GLY A 95 -14.94 -8.75 9.11
CA GLY A 95 -16.03 -7.93 8.59
C GLY A 95 -15.53 -6.64 7.94
N PHE A 96 -14.55 -5.97 8.56
CA PHE A 96 -13.93 -4.78 7.97
C PHE A 96 -13.18 -5.08 6.67
N MET A 97 -12.40 -6.16 6.63
CA MET A 97 -11.70 -6.60 5.41
C MET A 97 -12.68 -6.92 4.28
N LEU A 98 -13.75 -7.67 4.60
CA LEU A 98 -14.79 -8.01 3.62
C LEU A 98 -15.51 -6.74 3.14
N ALA A 99 -15.84 -5.83 4.04
CA ALA A 99 -16.47 -4.55 3.70
C ALA A 99 -15.59 -3.71 2.76
N MET A 100 -14.29 -3.56 3.06
CA MET A 100 -13.36 -2.86 2.17
C MET A 100 -13.22 -3.55 0.82
N LEU A 101 -13.11 -4.89 0.79
CA LEU A 101 -12.98 -5.64 -0.45
C LEU A 101 -14.21 -5.44 -1.34
N LEU A 102 -15.41 -5.59 -0.78
CA LEU A 102 -16.66 -5.36 -1.48
C LEU A 102 -16.78 -3.92 -1.99
N LEU A 103 -16.40 -2.93 -1.18
CA LEU A 103 -16.47 -1.52 -1.56
C LEU A 103 -15.51 -1.19 -2.71
N VAL A 104 -14.30 -1.75 -2.69
CA VAL A 104 -13.31 -1.57 -3.78
C VAL A 104 -13.78 -2.28 -5.04
N SER A 105 -14.25 -3.53 -4.94
CA SER A 105 -14.82 -4.25 -6.08
C SER A 105 -16.00 -3.49 -6.69
N PHE A 106 -16.88 -2.94 -5.86
CA PHE A 106 -17.97 -2.08 -6.32
C PHE A 106 -17.45 -0.82 -7.03
N GLN A 107 -16.44 -0.14 -6.48
CA GLN A 107 -15.85 1.05 -7.13
C GLN A 107 -15.21 0.72 -8.48
N VAL A 108 -14.51 -0.41 -8.59
CA VAL A 108 -13.90 -0.83 -9.86
C VAL A 108 -14.98 -1.16 -10.89
N THR A 109 -15.96 -1.99 -10.54
CA THR A 109 -17.02 -2.40 -11.47
C THR A 109 -17.90 -1.22 -11.89
N SER A 110 -18.28 -0.36 -10.95
CA SER A 110 -19.05 0.86 -11.26
C SER A 110 -18.24 1.84 -12.10
N GLY A 111 -16.94 2.00 -11.86
CA GLY A 111 -16.05 2.82 -12.69
C GLY A 111 -15.87 2.29 -14.11
N LEU A 112 -15.81 0.97 -14.29
CA LEU A 112 -15.74 0.32 -15.62
C LEU A 112 -17.03 0.51 -16.45
N MET A 113 -18.16 0.70 -15.79
CA MET A 113 -19.48 0.96 -16.38
C MET A 113 -19.88 2.44 -16.34
N ALA A 114 -19.04 3.30 -15.73
CA ALA A 114 -19.33 4.71 -15.55
C ALA A 114 -19.18 5.47 -16.87
N THR A 115 -20.08 6.42 -17.07
CA THR A 115 -20.02 7.41 -18.14
C THR A 115 -20.03 8.81 -17.55
N ASP A 116 -19.38 9.75 -18.25
CA ASP A 116 -19.39 11.18 -17.94
C ASP A 116 -19.95 11.96 -19.13
N ASP A 117 -20.67 13.05 -18.85
CA ASP A 117 -21.44 13.80 -19.86
C ASP A 117 -20.55 14.51 -20.89
N ILE A 118 -19.23 14.52 -20.69
CA ILE A 118 -18.29 15.38 -21.42
C ILE A 118 -17.38 14.61 -22.38
N ALA A 119 -16.75 13.50 -21.96
CA ALA A 119 -15.79 12.78 -22.83
C ALA A 119 -15.42 11.34 -22.41
N PHE A 120 -15.75 10.88 -21.21
CA PHE A 120 -15.23 9.61 -20.69
C PHE A 120 -16.32 8.56 -20.58
N GLN A 121 -16.11 7.40 -21.20
CA GLN A 121 -16.97 6.24 -21.10
C GLN A 121 -16.13 5.04 -20.70
N GLY A 122 -16.60 4.32 -19.68
CA GLY A 122 -15.95 3.11 -19.20
C GLY A 122 -16.01 1.98 -20.24
N PRO A 123 -15.03 1.07 -20.27
CA PRO A 123 -14.94 0.01 -21.27
C PRO A 123 -16.17 -0.92 -21.33
N LEU A 124 -16.89 -1.06 -20.22
CA LEU A 124 -18.08 -1.90 -20.10
C LEU A 124 -19.40 -1.11 -20.20
N TYR A 125 -19.35 0.20 -20.46
CA TYR A 125 -20.55 1.04 -20.60
C TYR A 125 -21.47 0.54 -21.72
N ALA A 126 -20.91 0.00 -22.80
CA ALA A 126 -21.67 -0.55 -23.93
C ALA A 126 -22.59 -1.73 -23.57
N LEU A 127 -22.39 -2.38 -22.41
CA LEU A 127 -23.22 -3.50 -21.94
C LEU A 127 -24.38 -3.05 -21.04
N VAL A 128 -24.49 -1.75 -20.75
CA VAL A 128 -25.40 -1.20 -19.74
C VAL A 128 -26.23 -0.06 -20.35
N SER A 129 -27.50 0.05 -19.96
CA SER A 129 -28.36 1.16 -20.44
C SER A 129 -27.85 2.52 -19.95
N SER A 130 -28.07 3.58 -20.74
CA SER A 130 -27.64 4.95 -20.41
C SER A 130 -28.17 5.44 -19.06
N GLU A 131 -29.40 5.08 -18.70
CA GLU A 131 -30.01 5.36 -17.39
C GLU A 131 -29.25 4.66 -16.24
N THR A 132 -28.93 3.37 -16.41
CA THR A 132 -28.20 2.59 -15.39
C THR A 132 -26.76 3.07 -15.27
N GLY A 133 -26.10 3.42 -16.38
CA GLY A 133 -24.75 3.97 -16.38
C GLY A 133 -24.66 5.32 -15.67
N SER A 134 -25.63 6.22 -15.89
CA SER A 134 -25.70 7.51 -15.20
C SER A 134 -25.94 7.33 -13.68
N ALA A 135 -26.86 6.43 -13.30
CA ALA A 135 -27.10 6.09 -11.90
C ALA A 135 -25.86 5.50 -11.21
N LEU A 136 -25.15 4.57 -11.87
CA LEU A 136 -23.91 3.98 -11.38
C LEU A 136 -22.79 5.02 -11.24
N SER A 137 -22.63 5.93 -12.21
CA SER A 137 -21.68 7.06 -12.10
C SER A 137 -21.99 7.96 -10.90
N GLY A 138 -23.27 8.22 -10.63
CA GLY A 138 -23.72 8.96 -9.45
C GLY A 138 -23.35 8.26 -8.14
N LEU A 139 -23.66 6.96 -8.04
CA LEU A 139 -23.31 6.13 -6.89
C LEU A 139 -21.78 6.02 -6.70
N HIS A 140 -21.02 5.85 -7.78
CA HIS A 140 -19.56 5.77 -7.78
C HIS A 140 -18.91 7.04 -7.17
N ARG A 141 -19.43 8.22 -7.54
CA ARG A 141 -18.96 9.50 -6.97
C ARG A 141 -19.25 9.62 -5.48
N GLN A 142 -20.41 9.17 -5.02
CA GLN A 142 -20.76 9.18 -3.59
C GLN A 142 -19.96 8.16 -2.79
N ALA A 143 -19.75 6.96 -3.35
CA ALA A 143 -18.98 5.88 -2.71
C ALA A 143 -17.53 6.27 -2.40
N LYS A 144 -16.93 7.21 -3.15
CA LYS A 144 -15.59 7.75 -2.87
C LYS A 144 -15.50 8.37 -1.48
N TRP A 145 -16.53 9.11 -1.03
CA TRP A 145 -16.53 9.74 0.29
C TRP A 145 -16.61 8.71 1.41
N LEU A 146 -17.46 7.68 1.24
CA LEU A 146 -17.54 6.55 2.17
C LEU A 146 -16.19 5.83 2.30
N LEU A 147 -15.51 5.59 1.18
CA LEU A 147 -14.21 4.93 1.15
C LEU A 147 -13.15 5.75 1.91
N LEU A 148 -13.11 7.07 1.71
CA LEU A 148 -12.19 7.96 2.44
C LEU A 148 -12.45 7.96 3.94
N VAL A 149 -13.72 8.00 4.37
CA VAL A 149 -14.09 7.91 5.79
C VAL A 149 -13.66 6.57 6.38
N LEU A 150 -13.88 5.47 5.68
CA LEU A 150 -13.50 4.13 6.14
C LEU A 150 -11.98 3.99 6.30
N ILE A 151 -11.21 4.50 5.33
CA ILE A 151 -9.74 4.54 5.41
C ILE A 151 -9.29 5.41 6.59
N GLY A 152 -9.85 6.61 6.73
CA GLY A 152 -9.52 7.51 7.84
C GLY A 152 -9.79 6.87 9.20
N MET A 153 -10.96 6.24 9.35
CA MET A 153 -11.32 5.49 10.56
C MET A 153 -10.36 4.31 10.80
N HIS A 154 -9.96 3.59 9.75
CA HIS A 154 -9.02 2.48 9.86
C HIS A 154 -7.64 2.94 10.37
N ILE A 155 -7.09 4.00 9.77
CA ILE A 155 -5.81 4.58 10.19
C ILE A 155 -5.92 5.12 11.61
N GLY A 156 -7.00 5.82 11.95
CA GLY A 156 -7.25 6.31 13.30
C GLY A 156 -7.33 5.20 14.34
N ALA A 157 -8.00 4.09 14.01
CA ALA A 157 -8.06 2.91 14.88
C ALA A 157 -6.68 2.26 15.05
N ILE A 158 -5.87 2.19 13.99
CA ILE A 158 -4.47 1.72 14.09
C ILE A 158 -3.71 2.62 15.06
N ILE A 159 -3.73 3.95 14.88
CA ILE A 159 -3.03 4.89 15.77
C ILE A 159 -3.49 4.75 17.23
N TYR A 160 -4.80 4.53 17.46
CA TYR A 160 -5.35 4.42 18.80
C TYR A 160 -5.01 3.10 19.51
N TYR A 161 -4.96 1.99 18.77
CA TYR A 161 -4.73 0.65 19.33
C TYR A 161 -3.27 0.16 19.25
N THR A 162 -2.39 0.96 18.65
CA THR A 162 -0.96 0.71 18.47
C THR A 162 -0.18 1.45 19.55
#